data_AF-A0A7C1LJZ1-F1
#
_entry.id   AF-A0A7C1LJZ1-F1
#
_cell.length_a   1.000
_cell.length_b   1.000
_cell.length_c   1.000
_cell.angle_alpha   90.00
_cell.angle_beta   90.00
_cell.angle_gamma   90.00
#
_symmetry.space_group_name_H-M   'P 1'
#
loop_
_entity.id
_entity.type
_entity.pdbx_description
1 polymer ?
#
loop_
_entity_poly.entity_id
_entity_poly.type
_entity_poly.pdbx_seq_one_letter_code
_entity_poly.pdbx_strand_id
1 'polypeptide(L)'
;MELYKFLPKTNCKKCGKPTCMAFALDLLKGKVKVDDCPPLLEFKFKKNYNTLKELLGSEEGKEKELKIDVDEDLCDGCGICVTVCPVNARYCP
;
A
#
# COMPACT_ATOMS: atom_id res chain seq x y z
N MET A 1 2.15 4.91 -10.07
CA MET A 1 0.82 4.59 -10.66
C MET A 1 0.87 3.25 -11.42
N GLU A 2 1.67 2.28 -10.95
CA GLU A 2 1.98 1.03 -11.68
C GLU A 2 0.96 -0.09 -11.44
N LEU A 3 0.52 -0.31 -10.20
CA LEU A 3 -0.45 -1.37 -9.85
C LEU A 3 -1.78 -1.22 -10.62
N TYR A 4 -2.23 0.02 -10.83
CA TYR A 4 -3.47 0.32 -11.55
C TYR A 4 -3.49 -0.22 -12.99
N LYS A 5 -2.33 -0.38 -13.63
CA LYS A 5 -2.22 -0.90 -15.00
C LYS A 5 -2.72 -2.34 -15.11
N PHE A 6 -2.57 -3.12 -14.05
CA PHE A 6 -2.93 -4.54 -13.98
C PHE A 6 -4.37 -4.79 -13.51
N LEU A 7 -5.06 -3.75 -13.01
CA LEU A 7 -6.45 -3.89 -12.57
C LEU A 7 -7.44 -3.94 -13.74
N PRO A 8 -8.67 -4.48 -13.52
CA PRO A 8 -9.69 -4.64 -14.56
C PRO A 8 -10.30 -3.32 -15.07
N LYS A 9 -10.11 -2.20 -14.34
CA LYS A 9 -10.61 -0.86 -14.67
C LYS A 9 -12.13 -0.76 -14.92
N THR A 10 -12.90 -1.69 -14.37
CA THR A 10 -14.37 -1.74 -14.54
C THR A 10 -15.12 -0.81 -13.58
N ASN A 11 -14.47 -0.33 -12.51
CA ASN A 11 -15.10 0.43 -11.43
C ASN A 11 -16.39 -0.21 -10.89
N CYS A 12 -16.47 -1.54 -10.90
CA CYS A 12 -17.69 -2.29 -10.58
C CYS A 12 -18.10 -2.28 -9.10
N LYS A 13 -17.24 -1.77 -8.20
CA LYS A 13 -17.47 -1.68 -6.74
C LYS A 13 -17.67 -3.02 -6.00
N LYS A 14 -17.45 -4.17 -6.64
CA LYS A 14 -17.58 -5.49 -6.01
C LYS A 14 -16.63 -5.73 -4.83
N CYS A 15 -15.52 -5.00 -4.76
CA CYS A 15 -14.58 -4.99 -3.64
C CYS A 15 -14.89 -3.94 -2.55
N GLY A 16 -16.05 -3.27 -2.64
CA GLY A 16 -16.45 -2.21 -1.71
C GLY A 16 -15.79 -0.84 -1.92
N LYS A 17 -14.81 -0.73 -2.83
CA LYS A 17 -14.15 0.56 -3.16
C LYS A 17 -14.89 1.32 -4.27
N PRO A 18 -14.95 2.66 -4.22
CA PRO A 18 -15.71 3.46 -5.17
C PRO A 18 -15.16 3.42 -6.60
N THR A 19 -13.85 3.21 -6.75
CA THR A 19 -13.15 3.09 -8.04
C THR A 19 -12.03 2.05 -7.96
N CYS A 20 -11.59 1.54 -9.11
CA CYS A 20 -10.39 0.70 -9.21
C CYS A 20 -9.12 1.44 -8.76
N MET A 21 -9.08 2.77 -8.91
CA MET A 21 -7.97 3.58 -8.41
C MET A 21 -7.95 3.63 -6.88
N ALA A 22 -9.12 3.77 -6.23
CA ALA A 22 -9.22 3.70 -4.78
C ALA A 22 -8.75 2.33 -4.26
N PHE A 23 -9.16 1.24 -4.93
CA PHE A 23 -8.63 -0.10 -4.63
C PHE A 23 -7.10 -0.18 -4.82
N ALA A 24 -6.54 0.38 -5.89
CA ALA A 24 -5.10 0.38 -6.12
C ALA A 24 -4.32 1.13 -5.02
N LEU A 25 -4.87 2.23 -4.50
CA LEU A 25 -4.26 2.99 -3.40
C LEU A 25 -4.29 2.21 -2.09
N ASP A 26 -5.41 1.57 -1.79
CA ASP A 26 -5.52 0.74 -0.59
C ASP A 26 -4.64 -0.51 -0.68
N LEU A 27 -4.52 -1.11 -1.87
CA LEU A 27 -3.61 -2.22 -2.13
C LEU A 27 -2.15 -1.81 -1.92
N LEU A 28 -1.76 -0.62 -2.41
CA LEU A 28 -0.43 -0.06 -2.20
C LEU A 28 -0.14 0.21 -0.72
N LYS A 29 -1.15 0.61 0.05
CA LYS A 29 -1.06 0.83 1.50
C LYS A 29 -1.08 -0.46 2.32
N GLY A 30 -1.28 -1.62 1.69
CA GLY A 30 -1.44 -2.89 2.39
C GLY A 30 -2.77 -3.04 3.13
N LYS A 31 -3.75 -2.17 2.88
CA LYS A 31 -5.09 -2.19 3.51
C LYS A 31 -6.00 -3.29 2.99
N VAL A 32 -5.71 -3.79 1.78
CA VAL A 32 -6.43 -4.85 1.08
C VAL A 32 -5.42 -5.77 0.40
N LYS A 33 -5.89 -6.95 0.02
CA LYS A 33 -5.16 -7.95 -0.76
C LYS A 33 -5.64 -7.93 -2.21
N VAL A 34 -4.82 -8.48 -3.10
CA VAL A 34 -5.12 -8.73 -4.52
C VAL A 34 -6.40 -9.57 -4.65
N ASP A 35 -6.59 -10.53 -3.74
CA ASP A 35 -7.76 -11.41 -3.67
C ASP A 35 -9.07 -10.67 -3.37
N ASP A 36 -9.00 -9.48 -2.77
CA ASP A 36 -10.19 -8.68 -2.43
C ASP A 36 -10.86 -8.04 -3.66
N CYS A 37 -10.32 -8.25 -4.87
CA CYS A 37 -10.93 -7.83 -6.12
C CYS A 37 -11.55 -9.04 -6.86
N PRO A 38 -12.86 -9.33 -6.71
CA PRO A 38 -13.49 -10.49 -7.33
C PRO A 38 -13.30 -10.59 -8.86
N PRO A 39 -13.40 -9.48 -9.63
CA PRO A 39 -13.14 -9.57 -11.07
C PRO A 39 -11.71 -9.99 -11.41
N LEU A 40 -10.73 -9.73 -10.54
CA LEU A 40 -9.33 -10.07 -10.78
C LEU A 40 -9.06 -11.59 -10.70
N LEU A 41 -9.94 -12.34 -10.04
CA LEU A 41 -9.89 -13.80 -9.93
C LEU A 41 -10.43 -14.52 -11.18
N GLU A 42 -11.05 -13.79 -12.11
CA GLU A 42 -11.54 -14.35 -13.37
C GLU A 42 -10.37 -14.81 -14.27
N PHE A 43 -10.56 -15.90 -15.01
CA PHE A 43 -9.52 -16.51 -15.85
C PHE A 43 -8.85 -15.52 -16.82
N LYS A 44 -9.60 -14.58 -17.38
CA LYS A 44 -9.08 -13.52 -18.27
C LYS A 44 -8.01 -12.63 -17.63
N PHE A 45 -8.00 -12.50 -16.30
CA PHE A 45 -7.05 -11.66 -15.55
C PHE A 45 -6.02 -12.47 -14.77
N LYS A 46 -5.98 -13.80 -14.95
CA LYS A 46 -5.04 -14.69 -14.24
C LYS A 46 -3.58 -14.25 -14.36
N LYS A 47 -3.16 -13.74 -15.53
CA LYS A 47 -1.81 -13.20 -15.73
C LYS A 47 -1.56 -11.95 -14.87
N ASN A 48 -2.50 -11.00 -14.88
CA ASN A 48 -2.41 -9.77 -14.09
C ASN A 48 -2.40 -10.06 -12.59
N TYR A 49 -3.24 -11.00 -12.15
CA TYR A 49 -3.29 -11.48 -10.78
C TYR A 49 -1.93 -12.02 -10.32
N ASN A 50 -1.33 -12.92 -11.10
CA ASN A 50 -0.01 -13.48 -10.77
C ASN A 50 1.07 -12.40 -10.71
N THR A 51 1.09 -11.47 -11.68
CA THR A 51 2.04 -10.35 -11.67
C THR A 51 1.85 -9.45 -10.45
N LEU A 52 0.61 -9.14 -10.06
CA LEU A 52 0.35 -8.34 -8.85
C LEU A 52 0.81 -9.06 -7.58
N LYS A 53 0.58 -10.36 -7.46
CA LYS A 53 1.06 -11.18 -6.34
C LYS A 53 2.60 -11.20 -6.27
N GLU A 54 3.29 -11.33 -7.39
CA GLU A 54 4.75 -11.30 -7.47
C GLU A 54 5.32 -9.92 -7.07
N LEU A 55 4.71 -8.83 -7.56
CA LEU A 55 5.16 -7.46 -7.27
C LEU A 55 4.96 -7.07 -5.79
N LEU A 56 3.87 -7.52 -5.17
CA LEU A 56 3.57 -7.19 -3.77
C LEU A 56 4.25 -8.17 -2.80
N GLY A 57 4.49 -9.41 -3.23
CA GLY A 57 5.21 -10.41 -2.46
C GLY A 57 4.66 -10.59 -1.04
N SER A 58 5.55 -10.63 -0.07
CA SER A 58 5.23 -10.77 1.35
C SER A 58 4.64 -9.53 2.01
N GLU A 59 4.61 -8.39 1.31
CA GLU A 59 4.13 -7.11 1.84
C GLU A 59 2.63 -6.90 1.61
N GLU A 60 2.00 -7.79 0.85
CA GLU A 60 0.57 -7.76 0.57
C GLU A 60 -0.27 -7.88 1.86
N GLY A 61 -1.24 -6.98 2.04
CA GLY A 61 -2.14 -7.00 3.20
C GLY A 61 -1.48 -6.68 4.53
N LYS A 62 -0.22 -6.20 4.52
CA LYS A 62 0.45 -5.65 5.70
C LYS A 62 0.34 -4.13 5.64
N GLU A 63 -0.67 -3.59 6.30
CA GLU A 63 -0.78 -2.14 6.43
C GLU A 63 0.48 -1.60 7.11
N LYS A 64 1.20 -0.73 6.40
CA LYS A 64 2.40 -0.11 6.95
C LYS A 64 1.97 1.06 7.81
N GLU A 65 1.96 0.86 9.11
CA GLU A 65 2.00 1.98 10.04
C GLU A 65 3.39 2.60 9.96
N LEU A 66 3.45 3.83 9.45
CA LEU A 66 4.68 4.60 9.37
C LEU A 66 4.99 5.15 10.77
N LYS A 67 5.46 4.31 11.68
CA LYS A 67 5.81 4.73 13.03
C LYS A 67 7.28 5.16 13.11
N ILE A 68 7.54 6.27 13.79
CA ILE A 68 8.88 6.63 14.24
C ILE A 68 9.08 6.02 15.62
N ASP A 69 10.15 5.23 15.75
CA ASP A 69 10.57 4.62 17.01
C ASP A 69 11.92 5.23 17.38
N VAL A 70 11.97 5.92 18.52
CA VAL A 70 13.19 6.54 19.05
C VAL A 70 13.57 5.80 20.31
N ASP A 71 14.79 5.27 20.32
CA ASP A 71 15.39 4.74 21.53
C ASP A 71 15.88 5.93 22.39
N GLU A 72 15.14 6.24 23.45
CA GLU A 72 15.41 7.38 24.33
C GLU A 72 16.70 7.21 25.15
N ASP A 73 17.16 5.96 25.37
CA ASP A 73 18.43 5.71 26.08
C ASP A 73 19.64 6.05 25.21
N LEU A 74 19.47 6.05 23.87
CA LEU A 74 20.50 6.41 22.89
C LEU A 74 20.32 7.84 22.32
N CYS A 75 19.24 8.54 22.66
CA CYS A 75 18.90 9.82 22.06
C CYS A 75 19.60 10.99 22.76
N ASP A 76 20.57 11.62 22.08
CA ASP A 76 21.27 12.81 22.59
C ASP A 76 20.55 14.15 22.31
N GLY A 77 19.35 14.11 21.72
CA GLY A 77 18.57 15.34 21.44
C GLY A 77 19.14 16.24 20.32
N CYS A 78 19.93 15.70 19.39
CA CYS A 78 20.60 16.48 18.34
C CYS A 78 19.65 17.12 17.29
N GLY A 79 18.38 16.70 17.24
CA GLY A 79 17.36 17.29 16.37
C GLY A 79 17.50 16.98 14.88
N ILE A 80 18.46 16.14 14.47
CA ILE A 80 18.67 15.77 13.06
C ILE A 80 17.42 15.15 12.45
N CYS A 81 16.72 14.29 13.19
CA CYS A 81 15.48 13.64 12.73
C CYS A 81 14.40 14.66 12.28
N VAL A 82 14.30 15.81 12.95
CA VAL A 82 13.34 16.87 12.63
C VAL A 82 13.74 17.63 11.36
N THR A 83 15.04 17.86 11.16
CA THR A 83 15.54 18.70 10.07
C THR A 83 15.75 17.94 8.75
N VAL A 84 16.12 16.66 8.81
CA VAL A 84 16.41 15.84 7.62
C VAL A 84 15.16 15.18 7.03
N CYS A 85 14.14 14.93 7.84
CA CYS A 85 12.94 14.24 7.38
C CYS A 85 12.10 15.20 6.49
N PRO A 86 11.77 14.83 5.24
CA PRO A 86 11.09 15.73 4.29
C PRO A 86 9.67 16.11 4.72
N VAL A 87 9.06 15.30 5.59
CA VAL A 87 7.74 15.57 6.19
C VAL A 87 7.84 16.01 7.66
N ASN A 88 9.06 16.23 8.15
CA ASN A 88 9.40 16.52 9.54
C ASN A 88 9.01 15.40 10.52
N ALA A 89 10.02 14.75 11.13
CA ALA A 89 9.81 13.61 12.03
C ALA A 89 8.91 13.91 13.23
N ARG A 90 8.81 15.17 13.68
CA ARG A 90 7.92 15.54 14.79
C ARG A 90 6.43 15.40 14.45
N TYR A 91 6.07 15.48 13.17
CA TYR A 91 4.68 15.47 12.72
C TYR A 91 4.31 14.18 11.97
N CYS A 92 5.20 13.19 11.93
CA CYS A 92 4.88 11.88 11.40
C CYS A 92 3.93 11.17 12.38
N PRO A 93 2.76 10.69 11.92
CA PRO A 93 1.76 10.03 12.76
C PRO A 93 2.24 8.69 13.33
#